data_AF-X0QIK8-F1
#
_entry.id   AF-X0QIK8-F1
#
_cell.length_a   1.000
_cell.length_b   1.000
_cell.length_c   1.000
_cell.angle_alpha   90.00
_cell.angle_beta   90.00
_cell.angle_gamma   90.00
#
_symmetry.space_group_name_H-M   'P 1'
#
loop_
_entity.id
_entity.type
_entity.pdbx_description
1 polymer ?
#
loop_
_entity_poly.entity_id
_entity_poly.type
_entity_poly.pdbx_seq_one_letter_code
_entity_poly.pdbx_strand_id
1 'polypeptide(L)'
;MLLATNSSPKKGFTAVGLKQILDTAGVPKGSFYHYFASKEAFGEAIINHYFSLYKTRLDVIDAQDVSAQQKLYDYFQNWYDTQQNGCDHEKCLVVKLSAEVADMSETMRKALDTGYQQTTMWLAKQIKAGWLDESVPRHDNISAESMAKRWYFAWLGASLIAKISQTNTPLAEIWQMTTTQLGR
;
A
#
# COMPACT_ATOMS: atom_id res chain seq x y z
N MET A 1 -11.97 -14.98 2.15
CA MET A 1 -10.86 -14.00 2.33
C MET A 1 -11.34 -12.55 2.18
N LEU A 2 -12.14 -12.24 1.16
CA LEU A 2 -12.84 -10.94 0.98
C LEU A 2 -13.76 -10.50 2.14
N LEU A 3 -14.15 -11.41 3.03
CA LEU A 3 -15.03 -11.10 4.17
C LEU A 3 -14.30 -10.62 5.43
N ALA A 4 -13.00 -10.92 5.57
CA ALA A 4 -12.22 -10.45 6.73
C ALA A 4 -11.90 -8.94 6.65
N THR A 5 -12.05 -8.36 5.47
CA THR A 5 -11.99 -6.91 5.27
C THR A 5 -13.35 -6.23 5.49
N ASN A 6 -14.46 -6.99 5.46
CA ASN A 6 -15.84 -6.50 5.67
C ASN A 6 -16.26 -6.36 7.14
N SER A 7 -15.40 -6.69 8.10
CA SER A 7 -15.74 -6.57 9.53
C SER A 7 -15.67 -5.11 9.98
N SER A 8 -16.72 -4.34 9.65
CA SER A 8 -16.97 -2.94 10.03
C SER A 8 -15.81 -1.97 9.71
N PRO A 9 -15.92 -1.06 8.72
CA PRO A 9 -14.86 -0.11 8.33
C PRO A 9 -14.41 0.89 9.43
N LYS A 10 -14.84 0.71 10.69
CA LYS A 10 -14.61 1.59 11.83
C LYS A 10 -13.69 1.01 12.92
N LYS A 11 -13.21 -0.24 12.83
CA LYS A 11 -12.35 -0.84 13.88
C LYS A 11 -11.07 -1.47 13.32
N GLY A 12 -9.94 -1.20 13.97
CA GLY A 12 -8.62 -1.75 13.66
C GLY A 12 -8.50 -3.27 13.85
N PHE A 13 -7.49 -3.91 13.24
CA PHE A 13 -7.26 -5.36 13.33
C PHE A 13 -7.14 -5.83 14.79
N THR A 14 -6.57 -4.98 15.64
CA THR A 14 -6.38 -5.22 17.08
C THR A 14 -7.71 -5.15 17.83
N ALA A 15 -8.59 -4.22 17.45
CA ALA A 15 -9.89 -3.98 18.05
C ALA A 15 -10.98 -4.99 17.64
N VAL A 16 -10.83 -5.69 16.51
CA VAL A 16 -11.79 -6.72 16.06
C VAL A 16 -11.44 -8.07 16.70
N GLY A 17 -12.30 -8.60 17.57
CA GLY A 17 -12.11 -9.92 18.18
C GLY A 17 -12.20 -11.05 17.15
N LEU A 18 -11.46 -12.16 17.36
CA LEU A 18 -11.47 -13.31 16.44
C LEU A 18 -12.90 -13.82 16.17
N LYS A 19 -13.74 -13.90 17.20
CA LYS A 19 -15.15 -14.30 17.06
C LYS A 19 -15.89 -13.41 16.04
N GLN A 20 -15.71 -12.09 16.12
CA GLN A 20 -16.35 -11.15 15.21
C GLN A 20 -15.87 -11.32 13.75
N ILE A 21 -14.57 -11.61 13.55
CA ILE A 21 -14.02 -11.93 12.22
C ILE A 21 -14.70 -13.18 11.64
N LEU A 22 -14.81 -14.23 12.46
CA LEU A 22 -15.39 -15.51 12.08
C LEU A 22 -16.89 -15.41 11.79
N ASP A 23 -17.63 -14.71 12.65
CA ASP A 23 -19.07 -14.47 12.48
C ASP A 23 -19.32 -13.70 11.18
N THR A 24 -18.50 -12.69 10.86
CA THR A 24 -18.58 -11.93 9.59
C THR A 24 -18.25 -12.79 8.38
N ALA A 25 -17.29 -13.71 8.51
CA ALA A 25 -16.86 -14.60 7.43
C ALA A 25 -17.78 -15.82 7.25
N GLY A 26 -18.71 -16.08 8.17
CA GLY A 26 -19.52 -17.30 8.19
C GLY A 26 -18.68 -18.56 8.44
N VAL A 27 -17.53 -18.44 9.08
CA VAL A 27 -16.56 -19.54 9.27
C VAL A 27 -16.62 -20.07 10.70
N PRO A 28 -16.84 -21.38 10.93
CA PRO A 28 -16.78 -21.96 12.27
C PRO A 28 -15.40 -21.81 12.91
N LYS A 29 -15.34 -21.64 14.24
CA LYS A 29 -14.08 -21.53 15.00
C LYS A 29 -13.15 -22.73 14.77
N GLY A 30 -13.69 -23.95 14.68
CA GLY A 30 -12.90 -25.15 14.40
C GLY A 30 -12.19 -25.08 13.03
N SER A 31 -12.87 -24.58 12.00
CA SER A 31 -12.30 -24.40 10.66
C SER A 31 -11.20 -23.34 10.64
N PHE A 32 -11.30 -22.29 11.46
CA PHE A 32 -10.23 -21.29 11.55
C PHE A 32 -8.91 -21.90 12.02
N TYR A 33 -8.95 -22.64 13.13
CA TYR A 33 -7.74 -23.26 13.70
C TYR A 33 -7.19 -24.42 12.87
N HIS A 34 -7.96 -24.92 11.89
CA HIS A 34 -7.43 -25.83 10.89
C HIS A 34 -6.45 -25.12 9.93
N TYR A 35 -6.69 -23.85 9.60
CA TYR A 35 -5.87 -23.08 8.66
C TYR A 35 -4.84 -22.17 9.34
N PHE A 36 -5.14 -21.64 10.52
CA PHE A 36 -4.30 -20.67 11.21
C PHE A 36 -4.10 -21.06 12.68
N ALA A 37 -2.83 -21.15 13.09
CA ALA A 37 -2.48 -21.47 14.47
C ALA A 37 -2.92 -20.38 15.47
N SER A 38 -3.00 -19.12 15.03
CA SER A 38 -3.39 -17.99 15.87
C SER A 38 -4.01 -16.85 15.05
N LYS A 39 -4.63 -15.88 15.75
CA LYS A 39 -5.09 -14.63 15.13
C LYS A 39 -3.92 -13.84 14.53
N GLU A 40 -2.75 -13.90 15.15
CA GLU A 40 -1.53 -13.24 14.64
C GLU A 40 -1.05 -13.87 13.33
N ALA A 41 -0.99 -15.21 13.25
CA ALA A 41 -0.65 -15.93 12.02
C ALA A 41 -1.66 -15.63 10.89
N PHE A 42 -2.93 -15.47 11.24
CA PHE A 42 -3.94 -15.01 10.29
C PHE A 42 -3.71 -13.57 9.82
N GLY A 43 -3.32 -12.67 10.72
CA GLY A 43 -2.98 -11.28 10.39
C GLY A 43 -1.77 -11.18 9.47
N GLU A 44 -0.71 -11.95 9.74
CA GLU A 44 0.45 -12.07 8.86
C GLU A 44 0.04 -12.56 7.46
N ALA A 45 -0.78 -13.61 7.38
CA ALA A 45 -1.26 -14.14 6.10
C ALA A 45 -2.07 -13.12 5.30
N ILE A 46 -2.86 -12.27 5.96
CA ILE A 46 -3.57 -11.16 5.31
C ILE A 46 -2.57 -10.17 4.71
N ILE A 47 -1.55 -9.75 5.46
CA ILE A 47 -0.54 -8.79 4.98
C ILE A 47 0.21 -9.37 3.78
N ASN A 48 0.66 -10.62 3.89
CA ASN A 48 1.39 -11.30 2.81
C ASN A 48 0.53 -11.43 1.55
N HIS A 49 -0.74 -11.79 1.69
CA HIS A 49 -1.66 -11.85 0.56
C HIS A 49 -1.93 -10.48 -0.07
N TYR A 50 -2.09 -9.44 0.74
CA TYR A 50 -2.23 -8.09 0.22
C TYR A 50 -1.02 -7.69 -0.63
N PHE A 51 0.20 -7.93 -0.15
CA PHE A 51 1.40 -7.60 -0.90
C PHE A 51 1.64 -8.52 -2.10
N SER A 52 1.14 -9.76 -2.10
CA SER A 52 1.18 -10.59 -3.30
C SER A 52 0.29 -10.02 -4.41
N LEU A 53 -0.93 -9.57 -4.08
CA LEU A 53 -1.81 -8.87 -5.02
C LEU A 53 -1.21 -7.54 -5.46
N TYR A 54 -0.60 -6.79 -4.54
CA TYR A 54 0.08 -5.55 -4.84
C TYR A 54 1.23 -5.77 -5.82
N LYS A 55 2.03 -6.83 -5.61
CA LYS A 55 3.08 -7.26 -6.54
C LYS A 55 2.53 -7.55 -7.92
N THR A 56 1.44 -8.31 -8.02
CA THR A 56 0.82 -8.61 -9.32
C THR A 56 0.43 -7.33 -10.08
N ARG A 57 -0.10 -6.31 -9.38
CA ARG A 57 -0.39 -5.00 -10.00
C ARG A 57 0.87 -4.31 -10.52
N LEU A 58 1.96 -4.32 -9.74
CA LEU A 58 3.24 -3.77 -10.18
C LEU A 58 3.81 -4.52 -11.38
N ASP A 59 3.67 -5.85 -11.41
CA ASP A 59 4.15 -6.68 -12.52
C ASP A 59 3.36 -6.38 -13.82
N VAL A 60 2.05 -6.11 -13.72
CA VAL A 60 1.23 -5.65 -14.86
C VAL A 60 1.72 -4.30 -15.40
N ILE A 61 2.05 -3.35 -14.53
CA ILE A 61 2.62 -2.06 -14.94
C ILE A 61 4.02 -2.25 -15.57
N ASP A 62 4.86 -3.10 -14.96
CA ASP A 62 6.23 -3.35 -15.43
C ASP A 62 6.24 -3.98 -16.84
N ALA A 63 5.24 -4.80 -17.16
CA ALA A 63 5.08 -5.49 -18.44
C ALA A 63 4.63 -4.59 -19.61
N GLN A 64 4.20 -3.35 -19.35
CA GLN A 64 3.81 -2.43 -20.40
C GLN A 64 5.01 -1.96 -21.24
N ASP A 65 4.82 -1.81 -22.55
CA ASP A 65 5.81 -1.25 -23.48
C ASP A 65 5.65 0.28 -23.58
N VAL A 66 5.94 0.95 -22.46
CA VAL A 66 5.88 2.41 -22.31
C VAL A 66 7.09 2.90 -21.51
N SER A 67 7.35 4.22 -21.54
CA SER A 67 8.46 4.82 -20.80
C SER A 67 8.35 4.57 -19.29
N ALA A 68 9.49 4.61 -18.60
CA ALA A 68 9.50 4.45 -17.15
C ALA A 68 8.71 5.58 -16.44
N GLN A 69 8.72 6.80 -17.00
CA GLN A 69 7.86 7.88 -16.55
C GLN A 69 6.37 7.51 -16.58
N GLN A 70 5.89 6.89 -17.66
CA GLN A 70 4.48 6.47 -17.76
C GLN A 70 4.16 5.38 -16.73
N LYS A 71 5.06 4.41 -16.50
CA LYS A 71 4.88 3.38 -15.47
C LYS A 71 4.76 3.98 -14.06
N LEU A 72 5.59 4.97 -13.75
CA LEU A 72 5.52 5.71 -12.49
C LEU A 72 4.22 6.51 -12.38
N TYR A 73 3.81 7.18 -13.45
CA TYR A 73 2.54 7.90 -13.51
C TYR A 73 1.35 6.98 -13.24
N ASP A 74 1.28 5.84 -13.93
CA ASP A 74 0.20 4.85 -13.76
C ASP A 74 0.13 4.32 -12.34
N TYR A 75 1.28 4.08 -11.70
CA TYR A 75 1.33 3.65 -10.32
C TYR A 75 0.70 4.69 -9.37
N PHE A 76 1.09 5.96 -9.49
CA PHE A 76 0.56 7.03 -8.63
C PHE A 76 -0.88 7.37 -8.95
N GLN A 77 -1.29 7.28 -10.23
CA GLN A 77 -2.68 7.47 -10.65
C GLN A 77 -3.58 6.40 -10.01
N ASN A 78 -3.17 5.13 -10.08
CA ASN A 78 -3.88 4.05 -9.40
C ASN A 78 -3.96 4.27 -7.88
N TRP A 79 -2.91 4.79 -7.25
CA TRP A 79 -2.98 5.18 -5.83
C TRP A 79 -4.03 6.29 -5.63
N TYR A 80 -3.97 7.36 -6.42
CA TYR A 80 -4.89 8.49 -6.34
C TYR A 80 -6.35 8.06 -6.45
N ASP A 81 -6.67 7.23 -7.45
CA ASP A 81 -8.04 6.78 -7.74
C ASP A 81 -8.57 5.86 -6.66
N THR A 82 -7.76 4.91 -6.19
CA THR A 82 -8.17 3.99 -5.11
C THR A 82 -8.47 4.69 -3.80
N GLN A 83 -7.88 5.86 -3.53
CA GLN A 83 -8.23 6.65 -2.35
C GLN A 83 -9.59 7.36 -2.49
N GLN A 84 -10.04 7.62 -3.71
CA GLN A 84 -11.27 8.35 -3.99
C GLN A 84 -12.50 7.46 -4.16
N ASN A 85 -12.33 6.20 -4.58
CA ASN A 85 -13.42 5.31 -5.01
C ASN A 85 -14.41 4.83 -3.94
N GLY A 86 -14.45 5.43 -2.74
CA GLY A 86 -15.35 5.05 -1.64
C GLY A 86 -15.17 3.62 -1.09
N CYS A 87 -14.43 2.76 -1.81
CA CYS A 87 -14.15 1.38 -1.49
C CYS A 87 -13.00 1.29 -0.50
N ASP A 88 -13.33 1.21 0.79
CA ASP A 88 -12.34 1.13 1.86
C ASP A 88 -11.39 -0.07 1.76
N HIS A 89 -11.75 -1.13 1.03
CA HIS A 89 -10.96 -2.35 0.89
C HIS A 89 -9.74 -2.19 -0.03
N GLU A 90 -9.72 -1.15 -0.88
CA GLU A 90 -8.63 -0.90 -1.81
C GLU A 90 -7.58 0.05 -1.24
N LYS A 91 -7.86 0.65 -0.07
CA LYS A 91 -6.96 1.60 0.59
C LYS A 91 -5.74 0.90 1.17
N CYS A 92 -4.59 1.58 1.07
CA CYS A 92 -3.28 1.07 1.49
C CYS A 92 -3.28 0.50 2.91
N LEU A 93 -2.98 -0.81 3.05
CA LEU A 93 -2.90 -1.47 4.36
C LEU A 93 -1.80 -0.91 5.24
N VAL A 94 -0.71 -0.40 4.67
CA VAL A 94 0.39 0.22 5.42
C VAL A 94 -0.14 1.40 6.23
N VAL A 95 -0.99 2.25 5.65
CA VAL A 95 -1.60 3.39 6.35
C VAL A 95 -2.52 2.94 7.47
N LYS A 96 -3.24 1.83 7.29
CA LYS A 96 -4.24 1.34 8.25
C LYS A 96 -3.64 0.58 9.42
N LEU A 97 -2.64 -0.26 9.16
CA LEU A 97 -2.16 -1.25 10.13
C LEU A 97 -0.84 -0.88 10.79
N SER A 98 0.00 -0.05 10.16
CA SER A 98 1.36 0.23 10.67
C SER A 98 1.38 0.65 12.13
N ALA A 99 0.57 1.65 12.52
CA ALA A 99 0.49 2.13 13.90
C ALA A 99 -0.12 1.11 14.87
N GLU A 100 -0.96 0.19 14.39
CA GLU A 100 -1.61 -0.82 15.24
C GLU A 100 -0.71 -2.04 15.48
N VAL A 101 0.05 -2.46 14.47
CA VAL A 101 0.80 -3.72 14.52
C VAL A 101 2.26 -3.52 14.93
N ALA A 102 2.81 -2.31 14.77
CA ALA A 102 4.22 -2.03 15.06
C ALA A 102 4.61 -2.38 16.50
N ASP A 103 3.71 -2.12 17.46
CA ASP A 103 3.96 -2.37 18.88
C ASP A 103 3.31 -3.68 19.39
N MET A 104 2.58 -4.40 18.53
CA MET A 104 1.76 -5.54 18.95
C MET A 104 2.18 -6.89 18.37
N SER A 105 2.78 -6.92 17.18
CA SER A 105 3.22 -8.16 16.53
C SER A 105 4.46 -7.91 15.68
N GLU A 106 5.59 -8.47 16.12
CA GLU A 106 6.85 -8.37 15.38
C GLU A 106 6.76 -9.05 14.01
N THR A 107 6.00 -10.14 13.92
CA THR A 107 5.80 -10.89 12.67
C THR A 107 4.99 -10.07 11.65
N MET A 108 3.88 -9.47 12.09
CA MET A 108 3.07 -8.58 11.22
C MET A 108 3.84 -7.30 10.86
N ARG A 109 4.60 -6.72 11.80
CA ARG A 109 5.48 -5.56 11.55
C ARG A 109 6.51 -5.88 10.47
N LYS A 110 7.18 -7.04 10.54
CA LYS A 110 8.14 -7.51 9.52
C LYS A 110 7.49 -7.76 8.17
N ALA A 111 6.27 -8.31 8.15
CA ALA A 111 5.52 -8.53 6.91
C ALA A 111 5.17 -7.19 6.23
N LEU A 112 4.73 -6.19 6.99
CA LEU A 112 4.54 -4.82 6.48
C LEU A 112 5.86 -4.20 6.00
N ASP A 113 6.94 -4.40 6.76
CA ASP A 113 8.27 -3.88 6.43
C ASP A 113 8.76 -4.40 5.08
N THR A 114 8.67 -5.71 4.90
CA THR A 114 9.02 -6.39 3.64
C THR A 114 8.21 -5.84 2.47
N GLY A 115 6.89 -5.69 2.63
CA GLY A 115 6.02 -5.22 1.56
C GLY A 115 6.26 -3.77 1.14
N TYR A 116 6.51 -2.86 2.09
CA TYR A 116 6.84 -1.49 1.73
C TYR A 116 8.25 -1.38 1.11
N GLN A 117 9.22 -2.17 1.59
CA GLN A 117 10.57 -2.21 1.00
C GLN A 117 10.50 -2.67 -0.46
N GLN A 118 9.74 -3.73 -0.75
CA GLN A 118 9.52 -4.19 -2.12
C GLN A 118 8.95 -3.10 -3.02
N THR A 119 7.97 -2.34 -2.51
CA THR A 119 7.32 -1.26 -3.26
C THR A 119 8.29 -0.11 -3.55
N THR A 120 9.06 0.33 -2.55
CA THR A 120 10.03 1.41 -2.72
C THR A 120 11.22 0.99 -3.59
N MET A 121 11.63 -0.29 -3.56
CA MET A 121 12.61 -0.84 -4.49
C MET A 121 12.11 -0.83 -5.94
N TRP A 122 10.85 -1.21 -6.18
CA TRP A 122 10.26 -1.12 -7.52
C TRP A 122 10.23 0.33 -8.03
N LEU A 123 9.80 1.28 -7.19
CA LEU A 123 9.82 2.70 -7.54
C LEU A 123 11.23 3.18 -7.89
N ALA A 124 12.24 2.81 -7.09
CA ALA A 124 13.64 3.18 -7.35
C ALA A 124 14.14 2.60 -8.68
N LYS A 125 13.76 1.36 -9.02
CA LYS A 125 14.07 0.74 -10.31
C LYS A 125 13.49 1.57 -11.46
N GLN A 126 12.23 1.96 -11.37
CA GLN A 126 11.59 2.75 -12.44
C GLN A 126 12.15 4.17 -12.54
N ILE A 127 12.46 4.83 -11.41
CA ILE A 127 13.12 6.15 -11.43
C ILE A 127 14.48 6.05 -12.11
N LYS A 128 15.28 5.02 -11.79
CA LYS A 128 16.56 4.79 -12.44
C LYS A 128 16.42 4.50 -13.93
N ALA A 129 15.42 3.71 -14.34
CA ALA A 129 15.10 3.50 -15.74
C ALA A 129 14.70 4.80 -16.45
N GLY A 130 13.90 5.64 -15.78
CA GLY A 130 13.49 6.97 -16.24
C GLY A 130 14.65 7.95 -16.45
N TRP A 131 15.71 7.82 -15.66
CA TRP A 131 16.94 8.59 -15.86
C TRP A 131 17.80 8.05 -17.00
N LEU A 132 17.71 6.76 -17.32
CA LEU A 132 18.45 6.12 -18.41
C LEU A 132 17.78 6.34 -19.77
N ASP A 133 16.44 6.35 -19.81
CA ASP A 133 15.64 6.61 -21.01
C ASP A 133 15.30 8.10 -21.19
N GLU A 134 15.81 8.96 -20.30
CA GLU A 134 15.60 10.42 -20.27
C GLU A 134 14.13 10.86 -20.12
N SER A 135 13.21 9.95 -19.74
CA SER A 135 11.79 10.26 -19.55
C SER A 135 11.48 10.91 -18.20
N VAL A 136 12.37 10.80 -17.21
CA VAL A 136 12.21 11.40 -15.88
C VAL A 136 13.34 12.42 -15.63
N PRO A 137 13.02 13.66 -15.21
CA PRO A 137 14.04 14.64 -14.83
C PRO A 137 14.96 14.10 -13.74
N ARG A 138 16.26 14.27 -13.93
CA ARG A 138 17.27 13.93 -12.93
C ARG A 138 17.59 15.15 -12.09
N HIS A 139 17.58 14.98 -10.77
CA HIS A 139 18.01 16.00 -9.83
C HIS A 139 19.41 15.66 -9.31
N ASP A 140 20.30 16.64 -9.32
CA ASP A 140 21.62 16.49 -8.73
C ASP A 140 21.49 16.31 -7.21
N ASN A 141 22.30 15.42 -6.64
CA ASN A 141 22.37 15.12 -5.19
C ASN A 141 21.22 14.30 -4.59
N ILE A 142 20.39 13.62 -5.39
CA ILE A 142 19.43 12.63 -4.89
C ILE A 142 19.58 11.28 -5.60
N SER A 143 19.58 10.18 -4.85
CA SER A 143 19.54 8.83 -5.43
C SER A 143 18.10 8.42 -5.77
N ALA A 144 17.94 7.48 -6.69
CA ALA A 144 16.63 6.96 -7.08
C ALA A 144 15.88 6.35 -5.88
N GLU A 145 16.61 5.68 -4.98
CA GLU A 145 16.08 5.10 -3.75
C GLU A 145 15.60 6.17 -2.77
N SER A 146 16.33 7.29 -2.65
CA SER A 146 15.93 8.43 -1.81
C SER A 146 14.67 9.10 -2.36
N MET A 147 14.60 9.29 -3.67
CA MET A 147 13.42 9.85 -4.35
C MET A 147 12.20 8.93 -4.21
N ALA A 148 12.37 7.63 -4.44
CA ALA A 148 11.33 6.62 -4.26
C ALA A 148 10.74 6.64 -2.84
N LYS A 149 11.60 6.66 -1.82
CA LYS A 149 11.17 6.72 -0.41
C LYS A 149 10.43 8.02 -0.11
N ARG A 150 10.93 9.16 -0.56
CA ARG A 150 10.28 10.47 -0.34
C ARG A 150 8.89 10.52 -0.95
N TRP A 151 8.75 10.06 -2.20
CA TRP A 151 7.43 9.94 -2.84
C TRP A 151 6.53 9.02 -2.05
N TYR A 152 6.97 7.79 -1.76
CA TYR A 152 6.17 6.83 -1.04
C TYR A 152 5.69 7.35 0.33
N PHE A 153 6.57 7.98 1.10
CA PHE A 153 6.23 8.56 2.41
C PHE A 153 5.27 9.74 2.29
N ALA A 154 5.44 10.61 1.30
CA ALA A 154 4.52 11.72 1.04
C ALA A 154 3.12 11.20 0.71
N TRP A 155 3.01 10.17 -0.13
CA TRP A 155 1.74 9.53 -0.48
C TRP A 155 1.06 8.83 0.71
N LEU A 156 1.84 8.16 1.57
CA LEU A 156 1.33 7.62 2.84
C LEU A 156 0.78 8.73 3.74
N GLY A 157 1.55 9.82 3.91
CA GLY A 157 1.15 10.97 4.70
C GLY A 157 -0.12 11.63 4.18
N ALA A 158 -0.19 11.89 2.87
CA ALA A 158 -1.39 12.45 2.25
C ALA A 158 -2.62 11.55 2.39
N SER A 159 -2.45 10.23 2.26
CA SER A 159 -3.54 9.26 2.47
C SER A 159 -4.06 9.32 3.92
N LEU A 160 -3.16 9.48 4.89
CA LEU A 160 -3.52 9.63 6.29
C LEU A 160 -4.26 10.95 6.55
N ILE A 161 -3.73 12.07 6.06
CA ILE A 161 -4.34 13.40 6.25
C ILE A 161 -5.68 13.50 5.53
N ALA A 162 -5.83 12.94 4.32
CA ALA A 162 -7.10 12.92 3.60
C ALA A 162 -8.20 12.20 4.39
N LYS A 163 -7.83 11.13 5.12
CA LYS A 163 -8.75 10.44 6.05
C LYS A 163 -9.11 11.31 7.26
N ILE A 164 -8.21 12.17 7.74
CA ILE A 164 -8.49 13.09 8.85
C ILE A 164 -9.36 14.26 8.39
N SER A 165 -8.98 14.92 7.29
CA SER A 165 -9.65 16.10 6.77
C SER A 165 -10.97 15.78 6.07
N GLN A 166 -11.20 14.52 5.69
CA GLN A 166 -12.33 14.09 4.86
C GLN A 166 -12.37 14.83 3.51
N THR A 167 -11.20 15.20 2.99
CA THR A 167 -11.03 15.88 1.70
C THR A 167 -9.90 15.25 0.90
N ASN A 168 -9.97 15.38 -0.42
CA ASN A 168 -8.91 14.91 -1.32
C ASN A 168 -7.76 15.91 -1.47
N THR A 169 -7.82 17.07 -0.81
CA THR A 169 -6.80 18.13 -0.91
C THR A 169 -5.37 17.63 -0.66
N PRO A 170 -5.08 16.86 0.40
CA PRO A 170 -3.70 16.39 0.64
C PRO A 170 -3.18 15.48 -0.48
N LEU A 171 -4.06 14.65 -1.05
CA LEU A 171 -3.72 13.77 -2.17
C LEU A 171 -3.50 14.58 -3.44
N ALA A 172 -4.29 15.64 -3.68
CA ALA A 172 -4.13 16.51 -4.84
C ALA A 172 -2.79 17.28 -4.80
N GLU A 173 -2.40 17.78 -3.63
CA GLU A 173 -1.10 18.43 -3.42
C GLU A 173 0.08 17.48 -3.73
N ILE A 174 0.02 16.26 -3.18
CA ILE A 174 1.07 15.27 -3.43
C ILE A 174 1.07 14.76 -4.88
N TRP A 175 -0.11 14.64 -5.49
CA TRP A 175 -0.22 14.34 -6.92
C TRP A 175 0.51 15.39 -7.75
N GLN A 176 0.21 16.68 -7.54
CA GLN A 176 0.86 17.79 -8.24
C GLN A 176 2.39 17.79 -8.02
N MET A 177 2.85 17.57 -6.78
CA MET A 177 4.28 17.46 -6.47
C MET A 177 4.93 16.31 -7.25
N THR A 178 4.31 15.13 -7.26
CA THR A 178 4.85 13.94 -7.92
C THR A 178 4.84 14.10 -9.44
N THR A 179 3.78 14.61 -10.06
CA THR A 179 3.76 14.83 -11.53
C THR A 179 4.78 15.86 -11.96
N THR A 180 4.91 16.97 -11.22
CA THR A 180 5.93 17.99 -11.51
C THR A 180 7.34 17.40 -11.48
N GLN A 181 7.65 16.58 -10.47
CA GLN A 181 8.95 15.91 -10.35
C GLN A 181 9.15 14.76 -11.36
N LEU A 182 8.06 14.19 -11.89
CA LEU A 182 8.09 13.28 -13.05
C LEU A 182 8.30 14.01 -14.38
N GLY A 183 8.18 15.34 -14.41
CA GLY A 183 8.22 16.14 -15.64
C GLY A 183 6.89 16.14 -16.40
N ARG A 184 5.76 16.14 -15.69
CA ARG A 184 4.38 16.24 -16.23
C ARG A 184 3.59 17.37 -15.60
#